data_AF-A0A366KBK1-F1
#
_entry.id   AF-A0A366KBK1-F1
#
_cell.length_a   1.000
_cell.length_b   1.000
_cell.length_c   1.000
_cell.angle_alpha   90.00
_cell.angle_beta   90.00
_cell.angle_gamma   90.00
#
_symmetry.space_group_name_H-M   'P 1'
#
loop_
_entity.id
_entity.type
_entity.pdbx_description
1 polymer ?
#
loop_
_entity_poly.entity_id
_entity_poly.type
_entity_poly.pdbx_seq_one_letter_code
_entity_poly.pdbx_strand_id
1 'polypeptide(L)'
;MREGAGEPSWEDSHFIPVFVMRREESRAARYYYVGRVASFDDSRLVERTASNTSTGMKATVTDIRLAKPVDSGLYRHLTGNSGL
;
A
#
# COMPACT_ATOMS: atom_id res chain seq x y z
N MET A 1 26.75 6.31 6.10
CA MET A 1 26.42 5.17 5.21
C MET A 1 25.58 4.20 6.03
N ARG A 2 24.49 3.65 5.47
CA ARG A 2 23.74 2.57 6.13
C ARG A 2 24.49 1.26 5.86
N GLU A 3 24.84 0.55 6.93
CA GLU A 3 25.55 -0.74 6.84
C GLU A 3 24.73 -1.72 5.98
N GLY A 4 25.34 -2.39 5.00
CA GLY A 4 24.69 -3.41 4.16
C GLY A 4 23.84 -2.90 2.98
N ALA A 5 23.66 -1.59 2.80
CA ALA A 5 22.92 -1.07 1.65
C ALA A 5 23.64 -1.36 0.32
N GLY A 6 23.03 -2.17 -0.56
CA GLY A 6 23.58 -2.57 -1.87
C GLY A 6 23.99 -4.06 -1.95
N GLU A 7 23.95 -4.79 -0.84
CA GLU A 7 24.11 -6.24 -0.81
C GLU A 7 22.80 -6.93 -1.28
N PRO A 8 22.85 -8.00 -2.09
CA PRO A 8 21.64 -8.68 -2.59
C PRO A 8 20.68 -9.15 -1.49
N SER A 9 21.20 -9.53 -0.31
CA SER A 9 20.41 -10.00 0.83
C SER A 9 19.77 -8.88 1.66
N TRP A 10 20.14 -7.62 1.41
CA TRP A 10 19.58 -6.48 2.13
C TRP A 10 18.09 -6.30 1.81
N GLU A 11 17.72 -6.43 0.53
CA GLU A 11 16.33 -6.29 0.06
C GLU A 11 15.41 -7.41 0.58
N ASP A 12 15.98 -8.53 1.03
CA ASP A 12 15.22 -9.63 1.63
C ASP A 12 14.80 -9.37 3.08
N SER A 13 15.50 -8.46 3.77
CA SER A 13 15.25 -8.12 5.17
C SER A 13 14.80 -6.67 5.39
N HIS A 14 15.05 -5.78 4.41
CA HIS A 14 14.77 -4.35 4.49
C HIS A 14 13.88 -3.92 3.34
N PHE A 15 12.59 -4.21 3.50
CA PHE A 15 11.55 -3.83 2.55
C PHE A 15 10.32 -3.28 3.27
N ILE A 16 9.45 -2.63 2.52
CA ILE A 16 8.18 -2.12 3.04
C ILE A 16 7.08 -3.13 2.69
N PRO A 17 6.52 -3.87 3.68
CA PRO A 17 5.39 -4.75 3.43
C PRO A 17 4.10 -3.94 3.31
N VAL A 18 3.25 -4.32 2.36
CA VAL A 18 1.92 -3.73 2.19
C VAL A 18 0.86 -4.73 2.66
N PHE A 19 -0.02 -4.25 3.52
CA PHE A 19 -1.17 -4.99 4.00
C PHE A 19 -2.45 -4.19 3.70
N VAL A 20 -3.47 -4.87 3.21
CA VAL A 20 -4.77 -4.25 2.88
C VAL A 20 -5.86 -4.91 3.72
N MET A 21 -6.75 -4.09 4.26
CA MET A 21 -7.97 -4.53 4.95
C MET A 21 -9.18 -4.28 4.07
N ARG A 22 -10.09 -5.26 4.00
CA ARG A 22 -11.42 -5.06 3.43
C ARG A 22 -12.31 -4.37 4.44
N ARG A 23 -13.03 -3.33 4.01
CA ARG A 23 -13.91 -2.54 4.89
C ARG A 23 -14.98 -3.40 5.60
N GLU A 24 -15.53 -4.38 4.88
CA GLU A 24 -16.51 -5.35 5.41
C GLU A 24 -15.97 -6.21 6.56
N GLU A 25 -14.66 -6.46 6.56
CA GLU A 25 -13.97 -7.30 7.54
C GLU A 25 -13.29 -6.49 8.66
N SER A 26 -13.51 -5.17 8.69
CA SER A 26 -12.85 -4.27 9.65
C SER A 26 -13.09 -4.63 11.11
N ARG A 27 -14.27 -5.18 11.43
CA ARG A 27 -14.58 -5.67 12.79
C ARG A 27 -13.68 -6.82 13.24
N ALA A 28 -13.22 -7.64 12.31
CA ALA A 28 -12.31 -8.75 12.58
C ALA A 28 -10.84 -8.32 12.54
N ALA A 29 -10.56 -7.05 12.23
CA ALA A 29 -9.21 -6.52 12.05
C ALA A 29 -8.33 -7.38 11.13
N ARG A 30 -8.93 -7.98 10.08
CA ARG A 30 -8.21 -8.88 9.17
C ARG A 30 -7.48 -8.08 8.10
N TYR A 31 -6.18 -8.34 8.01
CA TYR A 31 -5.28 -7.76 7.02
C TYR A 31 -4.72 -8.83 6.11
N TYR A 32 -4.66 -8.54 4.83
CA TYR A 32 -4.08 -9.41 3.82
C TYR A 32 -2.76 -8.84 3.36
N TYR A 33 -1.71 -9.66 3.40
CA TYR A 33 -0.42 -9.30 2.82
C TYR A 33 -0.54 -9.31 1.30
N VAL A 34 -0.21 -8.19 0.64
CA VAL A 34 -0.31 -8.05 -0.82
C VAL A 34 1.05 -7.95 -1.51
N GLY A 35 2.13 -7.76 -0.76
CA GLY A 35 3.49 -7.81 -1.31
C GLY A 35 4.44 -6.81 -0.69
N ARG A 36 5.62 -6.70 -1.31
CA ARG A 36 6.67 -5.73 -0.97
C ARG A 36 6.58 -4.55 -1.93
N VAL A 37 6.83 -3.33 -1.46
CA VAL A 37 7.02 -2.17 -2.34
C VAL A 37 8.36 -2.32 -3.10
N ALA A 38 8.33 -2.09 -4.41
CA ALA A 38 9.52 -2.02 -5.27
C ALA A 38 9.93 -0.58 -5.56
N SER A 39 8.97 0.32 -5.81
CA SER A 39 9.24 1.73 -6.08
C SER A 39 8.09 2.64 -5.66
N PHE A 40 8.42 3.92 -5.54
CA PHE A 40 7.49 5.03 -5.32
C PHE A 40 7.57 5.96 -6.53
N ASP A 41 6.45 6.29 -7.13
CA ASP A 41 6.32 7.15 -8.31
C ASP A 41 5.32 8.29 -8.04
N ASP A 42 5.35 9.34 -8.86
CA ASP A 42 4.39 10.47 -8.86
C ASP A 42 4.03 11.03 -7.47
N SER A 43 5.05 11.29 -6.64
CA SER A 43 4.82 11.89 -5.32
C SER A 43 4.45 13.36 -5.44
N ARG A 44 3.26 13.72 -4.95
CA ARG A 44 2.72 15.08 -5.00
C ARG A 44 2.03 15.48 -3.72
N LEU A 45 2.16 16.76 -3.38
CA LEU A 45 1.41 17.37 -2.29
C LEU A 45 0.01 17.74 -2.79
N VAL A 46 -1.02 17.34 -2.05
CA VAL A 46 -2.41 17.68 -2.30
C VAL A 46 -3.03 18.30 -1.06
N GLU A 47 -3.96 19.22 -1.25
CA GLU A 47 -4.82 19.72 -0.17
C GLU A 47 -6.14 18.96 -0.20
N ARG A 48 -6.41 18.18 0.84
CA ARG A 48 -7.65 17.42 1.00
C ARG A 48 -8.58 18.20 1.90
N THR A 49 -9.78 18.51 1.42
CA THR A 49 -10.85 19.03 2.27
C THR A 49 -11.35 17.88 3.16
N ALA A 50 -11.18 18.01 4.48
CA ALA A 50 -11.83 17.10 5.39
C ALA A 50 -13.34 17.38 5.36
N SER A 51 -14.17 16.35 5.19
CA SER A 51 -15.63 16.42 5.05
C SER A 51 -16.37 17.09 6.23
N ASN A 52 -15.66 17.49 7.28
CA ASN A 52 -16.19 17.84 8.58
C ASN A 52 -15.39 18.97 9.27
N THR A 53 -14.39 19.57 8.61
CA THR A 53 -13.73 20.79 9.08
C THR A 53 -13.37 21.67 7.88
N SER A 54 -13.59 22.98 8.00
CA SER A 54 -13.26 23.99 6.98
C SER A 54 -11.74 24.20 6.78
N THR A 55 -10.90 23.36 7.39
CA THR A 55 -9.44 23.43 7.30
C THR A 55 -8.97 22.40 6.29
N GLY A 56 -8.38 22.86 5.18
CA GLY A 56 -7.69 21.97 4.23
C GLY A 56 -6.55 21.23 4.92
N MET A 57 -6.50 19.91 4.79
CA MET A 57 -5.41 19.08 5.28
C MET A 57 -4.40 18.86 4.15
N LYS A 58 -3.14 19.24 4.38
CA LYS A 58 -2.05 18.89 3.46
C LYS A 58 -1.75 17.39 3.57
N ALA A 59 -1.81 16.68 2.46
CA ALA A 59 -1.51 15.26 2.35
C ALA A 59 -0.55 15.02 1.19
N THR A 60 0.29 14.00 1.30
CA THR A 60 1.10 13.52 0.17
C THR A 60 0.40 12.32 -0.46
N VAL A 61 0.26 12.34 -1.77
CA VAL A 61 -0.19 11.20 -2.57
C VAL A 61 1.00 10.71 -3.39
N THR A 62 1.22 9.40 -3.38
CA THR A 62 2.33 8.74 -4.07
C THR A 62 1.81 7.41 -4.62
N ASP A 63 2.20 7.09 -5.85
CA ASP A 63 1.92 5.79 -6.44
C ASP A 63 2.97 4.78 -5.96
N ILE A 64 2.53 3.61 -5.51
CA ILE A 64 3.42 2.53 -5.09
C ILE A 64 3.36 1.38 -6.08
N ARG A 65 4.52 0.87 -6.48
CA ARG A 65 4.62 -0.37 -7.27
C ARG A 65 4.99 -1.52 -6.36
N LEU A 66 4.28 -2.65 -6.51
CA LEU A 66 4.63 -3.89 -5.83
C LEU A 66 5.70 -4.64 -6.61
N ALA A 67 6.62 -5.31 -5.90
CA ALA A 67 7.68 -6.11 -6.50
C ALA A 67 7.16 -7.31 -7.30
N LYS A 68 5.96 -7.79 -6.97
CA LYS A 68 5.25 -8.86 -7.69
C LYS A 68 3.78 -8.48 -7.83
N PRO A 69 3.09 -8.93 -8.90
CA PRO A 69 1.65 -8.78 -9.02
C PRO A 69 0.92 -9.41 -7.82
N VAL A 70 -0.20 -8.79 -7.42
CA VAL A 70 -1.10 -9.41 -6.44
C VAL A 70 -1.71 -10.66 -7.05
N ASP A 71 -1.84 -11.72 -6.24
CA ASP A 71 -2.56 -12.92 -6.66
C ASP A 71 -3.98 -12.57 -7.14
N SER A 72 -4.41 -13.19 -8.24
CA SER A 72 -5.69 -12.86 -8.88
C SER A 72 -6.92 -13.19 -8.01
N GLY A 73 -6.85 -14.27 -7.20
CA GLY A 73 -7.89 -14.64 -6.25
C GLY A 73 -7.94 -13.64 -5.09
N LEU A 74 -6.78 -13.26 -4.55
CA LEU A 74 -6.68 -12.24 -3.52
C LEU A 74 -7.16 -10.87 -4.01
N TYR A 75 -6.76 -10.44 -5.21
CA TYR A 75 -7.22 -9.19 -5.81
C TYR A 75 -8.74 -9.16 -5.94
N ARG A 76 -9.34 -10.25 -6.41
CA ARG A 76 -10.80 -10.41 -6.52
C ARG A 76 -11.48 -10.29 -5.18
N HIS A 77 -10.96 -11.00 -4.18
CA HIS A 77 -11.45 -10.94 -2.81
C HIS A 77 -11.40 -9.51 -2.28
N LEU A 78 -10.25 -8.84 -2.37
CA LEU A 78 -10.05 -7.49 -1.86
C LEU A 78 -10.96 -6.44 -2.52
N THR A 79 -11.19 -6.57 -3.82
CA THR A 79 -12.01 -5.61 -4.60
C THR A 79 -13.50 -5.91 -4.58
N GLY A 80 -13.91 -7.08 -4.08
CA GLY A 80 -15.31 -7.53 -4.13
C GLY A 80 -15.81 -7.85 -5.54
N ASN A 81 -14.93 -7.83 -6.55
CA ASN A 81 -15.30 -8.04 -7.94
C ASN A 81 -15.40 -9.53 -8.24
N SER A 82 -16.46 -10.18 -7.77
CA SER A 82 -16.67 -11.64 -7.82
C SER A 82 -16.94 -12.18 -9.25
N GLY A 83 -16.13 -11.84 -10.25
CA GLY A 83 -16.28 -12.30 -11.64
C GLY A 83 -17.48 -11.70 -12.37
N LEU A 84 -17.25 -11.28 -13.62
CA LEU A 84 -18.28 -11.24 -14.65
C LEU A 84 -18.55 -12.67 -15.14
#